data_AF-A0AAW0EUY6-F1
#
_entry.id   AF-A0AAW0EUY6-F1
#
_cell.length_a   1.000
_cell.length_b   1.000
_cell.length_c   1.000
_cell.angle_alpha   90.00
_cell.angle_beta   90.00
_cell.angle_gamma   90.00
#
_symmetry.space_group_name_H-M   'P 1'
#
loop_
_entity.id
_entity.type
_entity.pdbx_description
1 polymer ?
#
loop_
_entity_poly.entity_id
_entity_poly.type
_entity_poly.pdbx_seq_one_letter_code
_entity_poly.pdbx_strand_id
1 'polypeptide(L)'
;MLRLCAQRLKGAGSPSHVYELRTHIVAPDKYDSFHQLCMKHMPQRPPIGSCQGCWTVQLGGVNQFFQIWRYESLKHRYDCRKQLEQDQEWSRTFGKPADDMIISKSNSLLRLVYREGNASMQSYKYLIQCSPHEEVELSGPSAILAATFQVVVGEEEGKYIHLVKGHNLDDVIPVRPTLGCSSKIMGPVRWSATMNCLWR
;
A
#
# COMPACT_ATOMS: atom_id res chain seq x y z
N MET A 1 6.92 4.97 -26.86
CA MET A 1 5.59 4.43 -27.20
C MET A 1 4.84 4.25 -25.89
N LEU A 2 3.99 5.21 -25.52
CA LEU A 2 3.24 5.19 -24.26
C LEU A 2 2.21 4.05 -24.31
N ARG A 3 2.14 3.22 -23.26
CA ARG A 3 1.09 2.21 -23.11
C ARG A 3 0.13 2.70 -22.02
N LEU A 4 -1.07 3.09 -22.42
CA LEU A 4 -2.19 3.25 -21.48
C LEU A 4 -2.67 1.85 -21.09
N CYS A 5 -2.68 1.54 -19.80
CA CYS A 5 -3.10 0.23 -19.33
C CYS A 5 -4.15 0.39 -18.22
N ALA A 6 -5.41 0.15 -18.57
CA ALA A 6 -6.46 -0.19 -17.63
C ALA A 6 -7.39 -1.20 -18.32
N GLN A 7 -7.16 -2.49 -18.14
CA GLN A 7 -8.17 -3.49 -18.51
C GLN A 7 -9.24 -3.53 -17.43
N ARG A 8 -10.46 -3.10 -17.78
CA ARG A 8 -11.66 -3.15 -16.94
C ARG A 8 -11.95 -4.57 -16.47
N LEU A 9 -12.32 -4.72 -15.19
CA LEU A 9 -13.27 -5.75 -14.77
C LEU A 9 -14.65 -5.38 -15.34
N LYS A 10 -14.95 -5.73 -16.60
CA LYS A 10 -16.31 -5.63 -17.14
C LYS A 10 -17.14 -6.78 -16.57
N GLY A 11 -18.09 -6.46 -15.70
CA GLY A 11 -19.15 -7.39 -15.28
C GLY A 11 -18.85 -8.18 -14.02
N ALA A 12 -19.04 -7.56 -12.86
CA ALA A 12 -19.36 -8.23 -11.60
C ALA A 12 -20.11 -7.22 -10.73
N GLY A 13 -21.09 -7.67 -9.94
CA GLY A 13 -21.74 -6.83 -8.93
C GLY A 13 -20.72 -6.12 -8.05
N SER A 14 -21.16 -5.08 -7.34
CA SER A 14 -20.34 -4.27 -6.40
C SER A 14 -19.12 -5.03 -5.86
N PRO A 15 -17.89 -4.51 -5.97
CA PRO A 15 -16.69 -5.25 -5.59
C PRO A 15 -16.87 -5.87 -4.20
N SER A 16 -16.74 -7.19 -4.11
CA SER A 16 -17.03 -7.94 -2.88
C SER A 16 -16.13 -7.52 -1.72
N HIS A 17 -14.94 -6.97 -2.01
CA HIS A 17 -13.99 -6.52 -1.02
C HIS A 17 -13.89 -4.99 -0.91
N VAL A 18 -13.49 -4.52 0.26
CA VAL A 18 -13.01 -3.16 0.51
C VAL A 18 -11.54 -3.18 0.87
N TYR A 19 -10.83 -2.12 0.53
CA TYR A 19 -9.41 -1.97 0.81
C TYR A 19 -9.17 -0.75 1.69
N GLU A 20 -8.17 -0.82 2.56
CA GLU A 20 -7.74 0.30 3.40
C GLU A 20 -6.26 0.61 3.10
N LEU A 21 -5.98 1.81 2.62
CA LEU A 21 -4.63 2.35 2.62
C LEU A 21 -4.39 3.01 3.98
N ARG A 22 -3.27 2.68 4.62
CA ARG A 22 -2.83 3.28 5.88
C ARG A 22 -1.47 3.92 5.66
N THR A 23 -1.32 5.12 6.20
CA THR A 23 -0.07 5.90 6.16
C THR A 23 0.30 6.27 7.58
N HIS A 24 1.49 5.87 8.02
CA HIS A 24 2.05 6.29 9.29
C HIS A 24 3.29 7.16 9.03
N ILE A 25 3.39 8.32 9.68
CA ILE A 25 4.59 9.15 9.69
C ILE A 25 5.38 8.81 10.96
N VAL A 26 6.57 8.25 10.78
CA VAL A 26 7.46 7.85 11.87
C VAL A 26 8.38 9.01 12.25
N ALA A 27 8.67 9.16 13.53
CA ALA A 27 9.65 10.14 13.98
C ALA A 27 11.03 9.88 13.35
N PRO A 28 11.72 10.91 12.82
CA PRO A 28 12.98 10.70 12.09
C PRO A 28 14.05 9.96 12.91
N ASP A 29 14.18 10.26 14.21
CA ASP A 29 15.14 9.62 15.10
C ASP A 29 14.72 8.19 15.53
N LYS A 30 13.48 7.79 15.24
CA LYS A 30 12.92 6.47 15.58
C LYS A 30 12.77 5.54 14.38
N TYR A 31 13.05 6.01 13.17
CA TYR A 31 12.79 5.25 11.95
C TYR A 31 13.41 3.84 11.97
N ASP A 32 14.69 3.73 12.33
CA ASP A 32 15.39 2.43 12.38
C ASP A 32 14.81 1.50 13.44
N SER A 33 14.46 2.05 14.61
CA SER A 33 13.83 1.29 15.70
C SER A 33 12.44 0.78 15.28
N PHE A 34 11.66 1.62 14.63
CA PHE A 34 10.35 1.26 14.08
C PHE A 34 10.47 0.19 12.99
N HIS A 35 11.46 0.31 12.10
CA HIS A 35 11.71 -0.67 11.06
C HIS A 35 12.08 -2.04 11.65
N GLN A 36 12.97 -2.08 12.64
CA GLN A 36 13.32 -3.32 13.35
C GLN A 36 12.12 -3.93 14.08
N LEU A 37 11.28 -3.10 14.72
CA LEU A 37 10.04 -3.55 15.36
C LEU A 37 9.10 -4.21 14.34
N CYS A 38 8.89 -3.55 13.20
CA CYS A 38 8.10 -4.09 12.08
C CYS A 38 8.65 -5.42 11.59
N MET A 39 9.95 -5.50 11.33
CA MET A 39 10.60 -6.73 10.86
C MET A 39 10.46 -7.91 11.83
N LYS A 40 10.48 -7.62 13.13
CA LYS A 40 10.36 -8.64 14.17
C LYS A 40 8.92 -9.12 14.37
N HIS A 41 7.96 -8.20 14.42
CA HIS A 41 6.62 -8.51 14.93
C HIS A 41 5.53 -8.56 13.86
N MET A 42 5.67 -7.90 12.70
CA MET A 42 4.65 -8.02 11.63
C MET A 42 4.40 -9.47 11.17
N PRO A 43 5.41 -10.37 11.09
CA PRO A 43 5.20 -11.79 10.83
C PRO A 43 4.39 -12.54 11.88
N GLN A 44 4.29 -11.98 13.08
CA GLN A 44 3.54 -12.55 14.20
C GLN A 44 2.15 -11.94 14.33
N ARG A 45 1.81 -10.97 13.47
CA ARG A 45 0.50 -10.33 13.52
C ARG A 45 -0.58 -11.40 13.36
N PRO A 46 -1.62 -11.42 14.21
CA PRO A 46 -2.75 -12.33 14.05
C PRO A 46 -3.29 -12.25 12.61
N PRO A 47 -3.67 -13.39 11.99
CA PRO A 47 -4.09 -13.45 10.59
C PRO A 47 -5.51 -12.91 10.38
N ILE A 48 -5.78 -11.70 10.89
CA ILE A 48 -7.08 -11.03 10.87
C ILE A 48 -7.05 -9.89 9.86
N GLY A 49 -7.88 -10.02 8.82
CA GLY A 49 -7.77 -9.22 7.60
C GLY A 49 -6.57 -9.63 6.73
N SER A 50 -6.62 -9.29 5.44
CA SER A 50 -5.62 -9.75 4.47
C SER A 50 -4.70 -8.58 4.08
N CYS A 51 -3.46 -8.59 4.59
CA CYS A 51 -2.45 -7.62 4.15
C CYS A 51 -2.14 -7.85 2.66
N GLN A 52 -2.12 -6.79 1.87
CA GLN A 52 -1.76 -6.83 0.46
C GLN A 52 -0.32 -6.40 0.23
N GLY A 53 0.16 -5.47 1.06
CA GLY A 53 1.57 -5.16 1.15
C GLY A 53 1.87 -4.05 2.13
N CYS A 54 3.15 -3.93 2.47
CA CYS A 54 3.69 -2.86 3.30
C CYS A 54 4.95 -2.29 2.65
N TRP A 55 5.14 -0.97 2.71
CA TRP A 55 6.27 -0.29 2.10
C TRP A 55 6.77 0.84 2.98
N THR A 56 8.06 1.10 2.94
CA THR A 56 8.64 2.37 3.39
C THR A 56 8.80 3.31 2.20
N VAL A 57 8.65 4.62 2.43
CA VAL A 57 8.84 5.62 1.37
C VAL A 57 10.29 6.09 1.35
N GLN A 58 10.90 6.04 0.18
CA GLN A 58 12.27 6.49 -0.06
C GLN A 58 12.33 7.91 -0.64
N LEU A 59 11.35 8.32 -1.45
CA LEU A 59 11.28 9.65 -2.06
C LEU A 59 9.84 10.17 -2.11
N GLY A 60 9.65 11.49 -1.91
CA GLY A 60 8.32 12.13 -1.94
C GLY A 60 7.54 12.04 -0.61
N GLY A 61 8.17 11.54 0.45
CA GLY A 61 7.57 11.43 1.78
C GLY A 61 8.39 10.55 2.72
N VAL A 62 9.65 10.89 2.94
CA VAL A 62 10.56 10.11 3.82
C VAL A 62 9.95 9.90 5.21
N ASN A 63 10.36 8.82 5.89
CA ASN A 63 9.82 8.37 7.18
C ASN A 63 8.34 7.97 7.15
N GLN A 64 7.75 7.75 5.97
CA GLN A 64 6.40 7.22 5.85
C GLN A 64 6.41 5.70 5.68
N PHE A 65 5.46 5.05 6.35
CA PHE A 65 5.17 3.62 6.23
C PHE A 65 3.76 3.42 5.69
N PHE A 66 3.65 2.83 4.51
CA PHE A 66 2.40 2.53 3.84
C PHE A 66 2.00 1.07 4.02
N GLN A 67 0.70 0.83 4.13
CA GLN A 67 0.14 -0.51 4.17
C GLN A 67 -1.18 -0.53 3.41
N ILE A 68 -1.44 -1.61 2.68
CA ILE A 68 -2.75 -1.86 2.07
C ILE A 68 -3.34 -3.13 2.67
N TRP A 69 -4.56 -3.02 3.18
CA TRP A 69 -5.32 -4.12 3.78
C TRP A 69 -6.58 -4.41 2.97
N ARG A 70 -6.94 -5.67 2.80
CA ARG A 70 -8.19 -6.13 2.16
C ARG A 70 -9.11 -6.74 3.20
N TYR A 71 -10.39 -6.40 3.10
CA TYR A 71 -11.47 -6.93 3.94
C TYR A 71 -12.69 -7.32 3.09
N GLU A 72 -13.45 -8.31 3.55
CA GLU A 72 -14.75 -8.72 2.97
C GLU A 72 -15.82 -7.62 3.04
N SER A 73 -15.77 -6.72 4.04
CA SER A 73 -16.69 -5.60 4.16
C SER A 73 -16.19 -4.59 5.19
N LEU A 74 -16.85 -3.43 5.32
CA LEU A 74 -16.58 -2.50 6.41
C LEU A 74 -16.91 -3.10 7.79
N LYS A 75 -17.92 -3.99 7.87
CA LYS A 75 -18.20 -4.75 9.09
C LYS A 75 -17.03 -5.67 9.44
N HIS A 76 -16.55 -6.45 8.48
CA HIS A 76 -15.39 -7.31 8.67
C HIS A 76 -14.15 -6.50 9.08
N ARG A 77 -13.92 -5.34 8.47
CA ARG A 77 -12.85 -4.41 8.88
C ARG A 77 -13.00 -4.00 10.35
N TYR A 78 -14.20 -3.58 10.77
CA TYR A 78 -14.47 -3.19 12.15
C TYR A 78 -14.17 -4.34 13.13
N ASP A 79 -14.66 -5.54 12.83
CA ASP A 79 -14.45 -6.72 13.67
C ASP A 79 -12.95 -7.08 13.78
N CYS A 80 -12.21 -7.07 12.65
CA CYS A 80 -10.75 -7.29 12.65
C CYS A 80 -9.99 -6.24 13.48
N ARG A 81 -10.37 -4.96 13.38
CA ARG A 81 -9.75 -3.86 14.15
C ARG A 81 -9.99 -4.03 15.64
N LYS A 82 -11.24 -4.32 16.03
CA LYS A 82 -11.62 -4.58 17.42
C LYS A 82 -10.86 -5.78 17.99
N GLN A 83 -10.74 -6.86 17.24
CA GLN A 83 -9.99 -8.04 17.67
C GLN A 83 -8.50 -7.72 17.86
N LEU A 84 -7.89 -6.94 16.95
CA LEU A 84 -6.49 -6.53 17.06
C LEU A 84 -6.23 -5.62 18.26
N GLU A 85 -7.21 -4.77 18.61
CA GLU A 85 -7.15 -3.88 19.78
C GLU A 85 -7.28 -4.63 21.11
N GLN A 86 -8.02 -5.75 21.11
CA GLN A 86 -8.22 -6.62 22.28
C GLN A 86 -7.07 -7.62 22.50
N ASP A 87 -6.22 -7.82 21.49
CA ASP A 87 -5.04 -8.67 21.59
C ASP A 87 -3.95 -7.99 22.44
N GLN A 88 -3.85 -8.41 23.71
CA GLN A 88 -2.91 -7.86 24.66
C GLN A 88 -1.45 -8.12 24.28
N GLU A 89 -1.16 -9.27 23.66
CA GLU A 89 0.20 -9.60 23.24
C GLU A 89 0.62 -8.70 22.08
N TRP A 90 -0.23 -8.55 21.07
CA TRP A 90 0.00 -7.64 19.94
C TRP A 90 0.13 -6.19 20.41
N SER A 91 -0.77 -5.75 21.29
CA SER A 91 -0.75 -4.40 21.86
C SER A 91 0.56 -4.12 22.60
N ARG A 92 1.06 -5.07 23.41
CA ARG A 92 2.30 -4.92 24.17
C ARG A 92 3.55 -5.00 23.30
N THR A 93 3.59 -5.95 22.36
CA THR A 93 4.80 -6.26 21.59
C THR A 93 4.98 -5.35 20.37
N PHE A 94 3.89 -4.90 19.76
CA PHE A 94 3.94 -4.07 18.56
C PHE A 94 3.12 -2.78 18.69
N GLY A 95 1.86 -2.86 19.11
CA GLY A 95 0.92 -1.74 19.09
C GLY A 95 1.43 -0.49 19.82
N LYS A 96 1.65 -0.57 21.14
CA LYS A 96 2.13 0.56 21.94
C LYS A 96 3.53 1.04 21.52
N PRO A 97 4.54 0.16 21.35
CA PRO A 97 5.86 0.61 20.91
C PRO A 97 5.83 1.31 19.53
N ALA A 98 5.04 0.80 18.58
CA ALA A 98 4.87 1.44 17.28
C ALA A 98 4.21 2.82 17.43
N ASP A 99 3.19 2.94 18.27
CA ASP A 99 2.45 4.18 18.50
C ASP A 99 3.34 5.28 19.09
N ASP A 100 4.25 4.94 20.01
CA ASP A 100 5.20 5.90 20.60
C ASP A 100 6.21 6.45 19.57
N MET A 101 6.43 5.75 18.46
CA MET A 101 7.35 6.15 17.39
C MET A 101 6.64 6.86 16.22
N ILE A 102 5.31 6.83 16.17
CA ILE A 102 4.50 7.39 15.07
C ILE A 102 4.01 8.78 15.46
N ILE A 103 4.37 9.79 14.67
CA ILE A 103 3.95 11.18 14.84
C ILE A 103 2.50 11.37 14.35
N SER A 104 2.13 10.75 13.24
CA SER A 104 0.78 10.87 12.70
C SER A 104 0.34 9.64 11.91
N LYS A 105 -0.98 9.44 11.84
CA LYS A 105 -1.63 8.34 11.15
C LYS A 105 -2.76 8.88 10.30
N SER A 106 -2.87 8.39 9.07
CA SER A 106 -4.05 8.58 8.23
C SER A 106 -4.41 7.28 7.54
N ASN A 107 -5.65 7.18 7.07
CA ASN A 107 -6.10 6.07 6.27
C ASN A 107 -7.16 6.51 5.25
N SER A 108 -7.41 5.66 4.26
CA SER A 108 -8.44 5.89 3.26
C SER A 108 -9.10 4.58 2.87
N LEU A 109 -10.40 4.63 2.60
CA LEU A 109 -11.16 3.51 2.04
C LEU A 109 -11.01 3.50 0.54
N LEU A 110 -10.67 2.33 0.01
CA LEU A 110 -10.36 2.12 -1.39
C LEU A 110 -11.27 1.06 -2.02
N ARG A 111 -11.58 1.24 -3.30
CA ARG A 111 -12.17 0.22 -4.19
C ARG A 111 -11.15 -0.21 -5.22
N LEU A 112 -11.02 -1.52 -5.43
CA LEU A 112 -10.13 -2.05 -6.46
C LEU A 112 -10.73 -1.80 -7.84
N VAL A 113 -9.93 -1.20 -8.72
CA VAL A 113 -10.28 -0.98 -10.15
C VAL A 113 -9.54 -2.01 -11.01
N TYR A 114 -8.25 -2.20 -10.72
CA TYR A 114 -7.37 -3.10 -11.47
C TYR A 114 -6.35 -3.75 -10.54
N ARG A 115 -6.00 -5.01 -10.82
CA ARG A 115 -4.87 -5.71 -10.21
C ARG A 115 -4.24 -6.66 -11.22
N GLU A 116 -2.92 -6.71 -11.25
CA GLU A 116 -2.23 -7.77 -11.99
C GLU A 116 -2.51 -9.15 -11.36
N GLY A 117 -2.61 -10.19 -12.20
CA GLY A 117 -2.90 -11.56 -11.74
C GLY A 117 -1.73 -12.30 -11.11
N ASN A 118 -0.49 -11.83 -11.30
CA ASN A 118 0.71 -12.61 -10.99
C ASN A 118 1.47 -12.01 -9.79
N ALA A 119 1.34 -12.64 -8.63
CA ALA A 119 2.27 -12.40 -7.52
C ALA A 119 3.65 -12.97 -7.91
N SER A 120 4.71 -12.16 -7.75
CA SER A 120 6.08 -12.54 -8.10
C SER A 120 6.96 -12.57 -6.85
N MET A 121 7.83 -13.57 -6.77
CA MET A 121 8.87 -13.68 -5.74
C MET A 121 10.08 -12.77 -6.00
N GLN A 122 10.14 -12.16 -7.18
CA GLN A 122 11.17 -11.18 -7.50
C GLN A 122 10.95 -9.89 -6.69
N SER A 123 12.05 -9.20 -6.39
CA SER A 123 12.00 -7.90 -5.75
C SER A 123 11.80 -6.81 -6.79
N TYR A 124 10.85 -5.93 -6.56
CA TYR A 124 10.59 -4.78 -7.41
C TYR A 124 10.68 -3.49 -6.60
N LYS A 125 11.04 -2.41 -7.29
CA LYS A 125 10.85 -1.04 -6.83
C LYS A 125 9.44 -0.61 -7.18
N TYR A 126 8.86 0.24 -6.35
CA TYR A 126 7.47 0.68 -6.54
C TYR A 126 7.36 2.20 -6.56
N LEU A 127 6.45 2.68 -7.39
CA LEU A 127 5.87 4.01 -7.34
C LEU A 127 4.42 3.87 -6.84
N ILE A 128 4.05 4.67 -5.85
CA ILE A 128 2.64 4.96 -5.58
C ILE A 128 2.33 6.35 -6.14
N GLN A 129 1.31 6.44 -6.99
CA GLN A 129 0.85 7.71 -7.55
C GLN A 129 -0.61 7.92 -7.20
N CYS A 130 -0.92 9.08 -6.60
CA CYS A 130 -2.27 9.59 -6.51
C CYS A 130 -2.54 10.48 -7.73
N SER A 131 -3.64 10.24 -8.43
CA SER A 131 -3.97 10.88 -9.71
C SER A 131 -5.47 11.18 -9.80
N PRO A 132 -5.89 12.32 -10.39
CA PRO A 132 -7.30 12.56 -10.69
C PRO A 132 -7.80 11.71 -11.88
N HIS A 133 -6.91 11.00 -12.56
CA HIS A 133 -7.20 10.19 -13.74
C HIS A 133 -7.26 8.71 -13.40
N GLU A 134 -8.23 7.98 -13.97
CA GLU A 134 -8.36 6.52 -13.81
C GLU A 134 -7.22 5.75 -14.49
N GLU A 135 -6.62 6.36 -15.52
CA GLU A 135 -5.50 5.80 -16.27
C GLU A 135 -4.18 6.43 -15.82
N VAL A 136 -3.12 5.64 -15.88
CA VAL A 136 -1.75 6.07 -15.59
C VAL A 136 -0.84 5.77 -16.79
N GLU A 137 0.02 6.73 -17.10
CA GLU A 137 1.07 6.54 -18.10
C GLU A 137 2.27 5.83 -17.48
N LEU A 138 2.66 4.71 -18.08
CA LEU A 138 3.86 3.98 -17.68
C LEU A 138 5.08 4.51 -18.41
N SER A 139 6.15 4.70 -17.66
CA SER A 139 7.35 5.39 -18.08
C SER A 139 8.34 4.54 -18.88
N GLY A 140 8.71 3.38 -18.34
CA GLY A 140 9.69 2.47 -18.92
C GLY A 140 9.08 1.26 -19.61
N PRO A 141 9.80 0.59 -20.52
CA PRO A 141 9.34 -0.64 -21.17
C PRO A 141 9.14 -1.82 -20.19
N SER A 142 9.79 -1.77 -19.03
CA SER A 142 9.71 -2.76 -17.94
C SER A 142 8.75 -2.35 -16.83
N ALA A 143 8.13 -1.16 -16.91
CA ALA A 143 7.17 -0.70 -15.91
C ALA A 143 5.88 -1.51 -16.02
N ILE A 144 5.40 -1.99 -14.88
CA ILE A 144 4.19 -2.81 -14.78
C ILE A 144 3.23 -2.10 -13.84
N LEU A 145 2.01 -1.84 -14.30
CA LEU A 145 0.92 -1.45 -13.41
C LEU A 145 0.56 -2.68 -12.55
N ALA A 146 0.83 -2.62 -11.26
CA ALA A 146 0.53 -3.69 -10.33
C ALA A 146 -0.93 -3.62 -9.83
N ALA A 147 -1.42 -2.41 -9.55
CA ALA A 147 -2.81 -2.21 -9.15
C ALA A 147 -3.27 -0.75 -9.35
N THR A 148 -4.58 -0.57 -9.53
CA THR A 148 -5.26 0.72 -9.43
C THR A 148 -6.41 0.60 -8.45
N PHE A 149 -6.54 1.58 -7.56
CA PHE A 149 -7.65 1.74 -6.65
C PHE A 149 -8.31 3.10 -6.83
N GLN A 150 -9.62 3.20 -6.60
CA GLN A 150 -10.32 4.47 -6.43
C GLN A 150 -10.47 4.76 -4.94
N VAL A 151 -10.20 5.99 -4.52
CA VAL A 151 -10.43 6.46 -3.15
C VAL A 151 -11.91 6.80 -2.98
N VAL A 152 -12.56 6.13 -2.04
CA VAL A 152 -14.00 6.29 -1.76
C VAL A 152 -14.27 7.10 -0.51
N VAL A 153 -13.36 7.04 0.47
CA VAL A 153 -13.42 7.87 1.69
C VAL A 153 -12.00 8.25 2.07
N GLY A 154 -11.72 9.55 2.23
CA GLY A 154 -10.43 10.07 2.66
C GLY A 154 -10.10 11.43 2.04
N GLU A 155 -8.90 11.94 2.31
CA GLU A 155 -8.43 13.25 1.82
C GLU A 155 -8.42 13.35 0.27
N GLU A 156 -8.15 12.22 -0.39
CA GLU A 156 -8.05 12.13 -1.85
C GLU A 156 -9.32 11.53 -2.49
N GLU A 157 -10.49 11.70 -1.87
CA GLU A 157 -11.76 11.14 -2.35
C GLU A 157 -12.03 11.46 -3.83
N GLY A 158 -12.46 10.45 -4.59
CA GLY A 158 -12.69 10.54 -6.03
C GLY A 158 -11.43 10.36 -6.89
N LYS A 159 -10.22 10.52 -6.32
CA LYS A 159 -8.97 10.24 -7.03
C LYS A 159 -8.64 8.75 -7.07
N TYR A 160 -7.61 8.42 -7.84
CA TYR A 160 -7.09 7.08 -8.04
C TYR A 160 -5.71 6.94 -7.44
N ILE A 161 -5.43 5.76 -6.88
CA ILE A 161 -4.12 5.35 -6.39
C ILE A 161 -3.60 4.25 -7.31
N HIS A 162 -2.50 4.53 -8.01
CA HIS A 162 -1.80 3.57 -8.86
C HIS A 162 -0.57 3.04 -8.15
N LEU A 163 -0.38 1.73 -8.21
CA LEU A 163 0.86 1.07 -7.85
C LEU A 163 1.56 0.62 -9.12
N VAL A 164 2.69 1.24 -9.44
CA VAL A 164 3.55 0.85 -10.55
C VAL A 164 4.80 0.19 -10.00
N LYS A 165 5.23 -0.91 -10.61
CA LYS A 165 6.44 -1.62 -10.22
C LYS A 165 7.41 -1.77 -11.38
N GLY A 166 8.70 -1.88 -11.06
CA GLY A 166 9.78 -2.04 -12.03
C GLY A 166 11.00 -2.69 -11.39
N HIS A 167 11.90 -3.19 -12.23
CA HIS A 167 13.17 -3.75 -11.75
C HIS A 167 14.13 -2.65 -11.34
N ASN A 168 14.18 -1.55 -12.09
CA ASN A 168 14.99 -0.39 -11.79
C ASN A 168 14.14 0.77 -11.26
N LEU A 169 14.77 1.68 -10.51
CA LEU A 169 14.11 2.90 -10.03
C LEU A 169 13.66 3.79 -11.20
N ASP A 170 14.51 3.95 -12.20
CA ASP A 170 14.23 4.80 -13.36
C ASP A 170 13.07 4.27 -14.22
N ASP A 171 12.77 2.97 -14.11
CA ASP A 171 11.66 2.36 -14.83
C ASP A 171 10.31 2.88 -14.34
N VAL A 172 10.19 3.27 -13.06
CA VAL A 172 8.92 3.65 -12.43
C VAL A 172 8.71 5.16 -12.29
N ILE A 173 9.65 5.99 -12.73
CA ILE A 173 9.56 7.46 -12.62
C ILE A 173 8.61 8.01 -13.69
N PRO A 174 7.57 8.81 -13.34
CA PRO A 174 6.71 9.43 -14.34
C PRO A 174 7.51 10.26 -15.36
N VAL A 175 7.38 9.96 -16.66
CA VAL A 175 8.11 10.67 -17.74
C VAL A 175 7.66 12.12 -17.85
N ARG A 176 6.39 12.37 -17.56
CA ARG A 176 5.78 13.70 -17.58
C ARG A 176 4.98 13.86 -16.29
N PRO A 177 5.42 14.71 -15.34
CA PRO A 177 4.61 15.06 -14.19
C PRO A 177 3.31 15.72 -14.66
N THR A 178 2.18 15.06 -14.42
CA THR A 178 0.85 15.59 -14.76
C THR A 178 0.33 16.44 -13.61
N LEU A 179 -0.31 17.57 -13.94
CA LEU A 179 -0.91 18.46 -12.95
C LEU A 179 -1.94 17.69 -12.10
N GLY A 180 -1.90 17.88 -10.78
CA GLY A 180 -2.81 17.21 -9.84
C GLY A 180 -2.37 15.79 -9.44
N CYS A 181 -1.32 15.24 -10.05
CA CYS A 181 -0.72 13.98 -9.62
C CYS A 181 0.31 14.22 -8.50
N SER A 182 0.38 13.29 -7.55
CA SER A 182 1.45 13.22 -6.57
C SER A 182 2.03 11.81 -6.52
N SER A 183 3.35 11.69 -6.49
CA SER A 183 4.05 10.41 -6.59
C SER A 183 5.08 10.24 -5.50
N LYS A 184 5.21 9.00 -5.01
CA LYS A 184 6.21 8.61 -4.03
C LYS A 184 6.90 7.34 -4.49
N ILE A 185 8.22 7.30 -4.32
CA ILE A 185 9.02 6.10 -4.58
C ILE A 185 9.12 5.33 -3.27
N MET A 186 8.80 4.05 -3.35
CA MET A 186 8.78 3.14 -2.23
C MET A 186 9.98 2.19 -2.26
N GLY A 187 10.34 1.70 -1.08
CA GLY A 187 11.37 0.70 -0.89
C GLY A 187 11.09 -0.56 -1.72
N PRO A 188 12.16 -1.31 -2.06
CA PRO A 188 11.97 -2.58 -2.74
C PRO A 188 11.14 -3.50 -1.85
N VAL A 189 10.24 -4.30 -2.43
CA VAL A 189 9.54 -5.38 -1.71
C VAL A 189 9.40 -6.60 -2.61
N ARG A 190 9.06 -7.75 -2.03
CA ARG A 190 8.73 -8.98 -2.76
C ARG A 190 7.61 -9.75 -2.08
N TRP A 191 7.04 -10.74 -2.75
CA TRP A 191 6.10 -11.65 -2.10
C TRP A 191 6.76 -12.40 -0.94
N SER A 192 6.12 -12.39 0.23
CA SER A 192 6.52 -13.17 1.41
C SER A 192 5.48 -14.23 1.70
N ALA A 193 5.89 -15.50 1.62
CA ALA A 193 5.01 -16.63 1.93
C ALA A 193 4.59 -16.64 3.42
N THR A 194 5.49 -16.24 4.32
CA THR A 194 5.21 -16.14 5.76
C THR A 194 4.15 -15.07 6.07
N MET A 195 4.23 -13.92 5.39
CA MET A 195 3.28 -12.81 5.59
C MET A 195 2.02 -12.92 4.74
N ASN A 196 2.07 -13.73 3.67
CA ASN A 196 1.07 -13.80 2.62
C ASN A 196 0.76 -12.42 1.98
N CYS A 197 1.79 -11.58 1.80
CA CYS A 197 1.68 -10.25 1.21
C CYS A 197 3.01 -9.77 0.62
N LEU A 198 2.99 -8.58 -0.02
CA LEU A 198 4.22 -7.89 -0.41
C LEU A 198 4.92 -7.31 0.83
N TRP A 199 6.16 -7.74 1.07
CA TRP A 199 6.90 -7.45 2.29
C TRP A 199 8.43 -7.42 2.05
N ARG A 200 9.14 -6.87 3.06
CA ARG A 200 10.56 -6.51 3.16
C ARG A 200 10.92 -5.24 2.44
#